data_AF-A0A952S9C1-F1
#
_entry.id   AF-A0A952S9C1-F1
#
_cell.length_a   1.000
_cell.length_b   1.000
_cell.length_c   1.000
_cell.angle_alpha   90.00
_cell.angle_beta   90.00
_cell.angle_gamma   90.00
#
_symmetry.space_group_name_H-M   'P 1'
#
loop_
_entity.id
_entity.type
_entity.pdbx_description
1 polymer ?
#
loop_
_entity_poly.entity_id
_entity_poly.type
_entity_poly.pdbx_seq_one_letter_code
_entity_poly.pdbx_strand_id
1 'polypeptide(L)'
;MRYRIVRMMWITRAFVREHRDHIFLFGDNLIRRGLGGQAAAMRGEPNVVGIPTKKLPSNRKEAFFTDVEFEQNKAAIDDAFDRLSCISTTPEQTIVIPANGLGTGRAQLQNRAPLTFAYLEKRLAELSL
;
A
#
# COMPACT_ATOMS: atom_id res chain seq x y z
N MET A 1 -9.26 17.81 -0.01
CA MET A 1 -9.02 16.84 1.08
C MET A 1 -7.60 17.06 1.55
N ARG A 2 -7.35 17.19 2.84
CA ARG A 2 -5.99 17.30 3.39
C ARG A 2 -5.62 15.99 4.06
N TYR A 3 -4.51 15.36 3.69
CA TYR A 3 -4.06 14.17 4.39
C TYR A 3 -3.01 14.51 5.45
N ARG A 4 -3.17 13.92 6.63
CA ARG A 4 -2.15 13.90 7.67
C ARG A 4 -1.43 12.56 7.61
N ILE A 5 -0.19 12.56 7.15
CA ILE A 5 0.59 11.32 7.00
C ILE A 5 1.31 10.97 8.30
N VAL A 6 1.03 9.77 8.81
CA VAL A 6 1.69 9.19 9.99
C VAL A 6 2.48 7.97 9.56
N ARG A 7 3.78 7.95 9.87
CA ARG A 7 4.65 6.78 9.59
C ARG A 7 4.88 5.98 10.85
N MET A 8 4.60 4.67 10.79
CA MET A 8 4.71 3.78 11.95
C MET A 8 5.53 2.53 11.62
N MET A 9 6.48 2.18 12.49
CA MET A 9 7.30 0.97 12.30
C MET A 9 6.49 -0.31 12.56
N TRP A 10 5.72 -0.32 13.65
CA TRP A 10 4.96 -1.46 14.11
C TRP A 10 3.47 -1.11 14.11
N ILE A 11 2.70 -1.75 13.23
CA ILE A 11 1.26 -1.60 13.15
C ILE A 11 0.64 -2.97 13.44
N THR A 12 -0.21 -3.03 14.45
CA THR A 12 -0.89 -4.26 14.87
C THR A 12 -2.35 -4.23 14.43
N ARG A 13 -2.99 -5.40 14.33
CA ARG A 13 -4.42 -5.47 14.03
C ARG A 13 -5.28 -4.80 15.11
N ALA A 14 -4.87 -4.87 16.38
CA ALA A 14 -5.54 -4.19 17.47
C ALA A 14 -5.53 -2.66 17.24
N PHE A 15 -4.36 -2.10 16.90
CA PHE A 15 -4.23 -0.68 16.58
C PHE A 15 -5.12 -0.26 15.40
N VAL A 16 -5.14 -1.05 14.31
CA VAL A 16 -6.01 -0.78 13.15
C VAL A 16 -7.49 -0.71 13.55
N ARG A 17 -7.91 -1.57 14.48
CA ARG A 17 -9.29 -1.64 14.97
C ARG A 17 -9.65 -0.55 15.97
N GLU A 18 -8.69 -0.12 16.77
CA GLU A 18 -8.87 0.97 17.74
C GLU A 18 -9.01 2.32 17.03
N HIS A 19 -8.28 2.52 15.93
CA HIS A 19 -8.25 3.77 15.16
C HIS A 19 -9.09 3.71 13.88
N ARG A 20 -10.41 3.56 14.02
CA ARG A 20 -11.35 3.42 12.88
C ARG A 20 -11.50 4.68 12.04
N ASP A 21 -11.16 5.82 12.60
CA ASP A 21 -11.09 7.14 11.96
C ASP A 21 -9.83 7.33 11.12
N HIS A 22 -8.85 6.42 11.22
CA HIS A 22 -7.63 6.42 10.42
C HIS A 22 -7.77 5.46 9.24
N ILE A 23 -7.11 5.79 8.12
CA ILE A 23 -6.95 4.86 6.99
C ILE A 23 -5.52 4.32 6.99
N PHE A 24 -5.38 3.01 6.87
CA PHE A 24 -4.09 2.33 6.85
C PHE A 24 -3.72 1.85 5.45
N LEU A 25 -2.53 2.22 4.97
CA LEU A 25 -1.96 1.70 3.73
C LEU A 25 -0.99 0.55 4.03
N PHE A 26 -0.99 -0.49 3.20
CA PHE A 26 0.05 -1.52 3.24
C PHE A 26 0.36 -2.08 1.86
N GLY A 27 1.54 -2.67 1.71
CA GLY A 27 1.89 -3.41 0.52
C GLY A 27 1.06 -4.70 0.42
N ASP A 28 0.30 -4.82 -0.67
CA ASP A 28 -0.53 -5.97 -0.98
C ASP A 28 -0.09 -6.61 -2.31
N ASN A 29 -0.67 -7.77 -2.62
CA ASN A 29 -0.57 -8.44 -3.91
C ASN A 29 -1.88 -8.33 -4.70
N LEU A 30 -1.80 -8.42 -6.03
CA LEU A 30 -2.96 -8.29 -6.92
C LEU A 30 -4.12 -9.23 -6.56
N ILE A 31 -3.83 -10.45 -6.12
CA ILE A 31 -4.87 -11.43 -5.76
C ILE A 31 -5.39 -11.27 -4.32
N ARG A 32 -4.84 -10.32 -3.55
CA ARG A 32 -5.25 -9.97 -2.17
C ARG A 32 -5.27 -11.18 -1.22
N ARG A 33 -4.31 -12.11 -1.35
CA ARG A 33 -4.19 -13.34 -0.53
C ARG A 33 -2.90 -13.41 0.29
N GLY A 34 -2.91 -14.27 1.32
CA GLY A 34 -1.78 -14.52 2.23
C GLY A 34 -1.49 -13.42 3.24
N LEU A 35 -1.02 -13.76 4.44
CA LEU A 35 -0.85 -12.80 5.56
C LEU A 35 0.62 -12.46 5.84
N GLY A 36 1.47 -12.40 4.81
CA GLY A 36 2.88 -12.05 5.00
C GLY A 36 3.09 -10.56 5.29
N GLY A 37 3.95 -10.22 6.26
CA GLY A 37 4.25 -8.84 6.61
C GLY A 37 3.05 -8.09 7.19
N GLN A 38 2.89 -6.81 6.84
CA GLN A 38 1.79 -5.96 7.35
C GLN A 38 0.39 -6.39 6.89
N ALA A 39 0.27 -7.26 5.88
CA ALA A 39 -1.01 -7.84 5.50
C ALA A 39 -1.67 -8.62 6.66
N ALA A 40 -0.89 -9.25 7.55
CA ALA A 40 -1.41 -9.90 8.76
C ALA A 40 -2.15 -8.93 9.69
N ALA A 41 -1.63 -7.70 9.82
CA ALA A 41 -2.24 -6.69 10.67
C ALA A 41 -3.48 -6.07 10.00
N MET A 42 -3.41 -5.77 8.72
CA MET A 42 -4.36 -4.86 8.08
C MET A 42 -5.40 -5.53 7.17
N ARG A 43 -5.05 -6.58 6.42
CA ARG A 43 -5.95 -7.07 5.37
C ARG A 43 -7.27 -7.59 5.95
N GLY A 44 -8.38 -7.11 5.38
CA GLY A 44 -9.74 -7.51 5.76
C GLY A 44 -10.40 -6.55 6.74
N GLU A 45 -9.65 -5.60 7.30
CA GLU A 45 -10.22 -4.49 8.05
C GLU A 45 -10.84 -3.46 7.08
N PRO A 46 -11.93 -2.76 7.46
CA PRO A 46 -12.66 -1.87 6.54
C PRO A 46 -11.97 -0.51 6.32
N ASN A 47 -11.10 -0.09 7.23
CA ASN A 47 -10.39 1.19 7.18
C ASN A 47 -8.96 1.04 6.62
N VAL A 48 -8.79 0.15 5.63
CA VAL A 48 -7.47 -0.13 5.03
C VAL A 48 -7.53 -0.13 3.51
N VAL A 49 -6.40 0.21 2.90
CA VAL A 49 -6.18 0.09 1.46
C VAL A 49 -4.88 -0.68 1.22
N GLY A 50 -5.02 -1.83 0.59
CA GLY A 50 -3.88 -2.60 0.11
C GLY A 50 -3.38 -2.02 -1.20
N ILE A 51 -2.16 -1.50 -1.21
CA ILE A 51 -1.49 -0.96 -2.39
C ILE A 51 -0.78 -2.11 -3.12
N PRO A 52 -1.13 -2.42 -4.37
CA PRO A 52 -0.47 -3.48 -5.12
C PRO A 52 1.03 -3.21 -5.29
N THR A 53 1.83 -4.15 -4.79
CA THR A 53 3.30 -4.09 -4.86
C THR A 53 3.90 -5.41 -5.36
N LYS A 54 3.04 -6.38 -5.68
CA LYS A 54 3.41 -7.74 -6.07
C LYS A 54 2.23 -8.42 -6.78
N LYS A 55 2.48 -9.44 -7.62
CA LYS A 55 1.40 -10.25 -8.23
C LYS A 55 0.82 -11.28 -7.27
N LEU A 56 1.69 -12.05 -6.61
CA LEU A 56 1.31 -13.20 -5.80
C LEU A 56 1.99 -13.20 -4.43
N PRO A 57 1.38 -13.81 -3.39
CA PRO A 57 1.97 -13.94 -2.06
C PRO A 57 2.99 -15.09 -1.96
N SER A 58 3.93 -15.17 -2.91
CA SER A 58 5.00 -16.17 -2.91
C SER A 58 6.36 -15.55 -3.23
N ASN A 59 7.44 -16.31 -3.09
CA ASN A 59 8.80 -15.87 -3.44
C ASN A 59 9.28 -16.39 -4.81
N ARG A 60 8.40 -16.99 -5.61
CA ARG A 60 8.73 -17.40 -6.98
C ARG A 60 8.93 -16.15 -7.85
N LYS A 61 9.75 -16.24 -8.90
CA LYS A 61 10.12 -15.09 -9.74
C LYS A 61 8.89 -14.42 -10.35
N GLU A 62 7.91 -15.21 -10.77
CA GLU A 62 6.66 -14.78 -11.42
C GLU A 62 5.71 -14.09 -10.45
N ALA A 63 5.96 -14.18 -9.14
CA ALA A 63 5.18 -13.48 -8.14
C ALA A 63 5.48 -11.98 -8.11
N PHE A 64 6.68 -11.55 -8.52
CA PHE A 64 7.12 -10.17 -8.42
C PHE A 64 6.71 -9.34 -9.62
N PHE A 65 6.44 -8.06 -9.40
CA PHE A 65 6.34 -7.09 -10.49
C PHE A 65 7.68 -6.93 -11.20
N THR A 66 7.57 -6.58 -12.48
CA THR A 66 8.69 -6.12 -13.31
C THR A 66 8.27 -4.86 -14.07
N ASP A 67 9.22 -4.07 -14.55
CA ASP A 67 8.88 -2.89 -15.37
C ASP A 67 8.48 -3.24 -16.82
N VAL A 68 8.54 -4.52 -17.23
CA VAL A 68 7.92 -4.98 -18.49
C VAL A 68 6.40 -4.76 -18.46
N GLU A 69 5.80 -4.83 -17.28
CA GLU A 69 4.35 -4.63 -17.03
C GLU A 69 4.09 -3.29 -16.31
N PHE A 70 4.94 -2.28 -16.53
CA PHE A 70 4.89 -1.00 -15.83
C PHE A 70 3.52 -0.31 -15.90
N GLU A 71 2.90 -0.26 -17.09
CA GLU A 71 1.60 0.39 -17.24
C GLU A 71 0.48 -0.37 -16.52
N GLN A 72 0.51 -1.70 -16.50
CA GLN A 72 -0.43 -2.50 -15.70
C GLN A 72 -0.21 -2.28 -14.20
N ASN A 73 1.05 -2.19 -13.76
CA ASN A 73 1.37 -1.91 -12.36
C ASN A 73 0.86 -0.52 -11.94
N LYS A 74 1.05 0.50 -12.79
CA LYS A 74 0.54 1.86 -12.57
C LYS A 74 -0.97 1.86 -12.42
N ALA A 75 -1.69 1.26 -13.36
CA ALA A 75 -3.14 1.18 -13.31
C ALA A 75 -3.63 0.52 -12.00
N ALA A 76 -3.01 -0.59 -11.58
CA ALA A 76 -3.37 -1.25 -10.32
C ALA A 76 -3.05 -0.41 -9.07
N ILE A 77 -1.98 0.38 -9.09
CA ILE A 77 -1.65 1.33 -8.03
C ILE A 77 -2.69 2.46 -8.02
N ASP A 78 -3.02 3.01 -9.18
CA ASP A 78 -3.98 4.12 -9.32
C ASP A 78 -5.36 3.73 -8.81
N ASP A 79 -5.87 2.55 -9.19
CA ASP A 79 -7.13 1.99 -8.67
C ASP A 79 -7.15 1.93 -7.13
N ALA A 80 -6.01 1.66 -6.50
CA ALA A 80 -5.90 1.63 -5.05
C ALA A 80 -5.94 3.04 -4.44
N PHE A 81 -5.32 4.03 -5.09
CA PHE A 81 -5.38 5.43 -4.67
C PHE A 81 -6.76 6.07 -4.92
N ASP A 82 -7.48 5.62 -5.94
CA ASP A 82 -8.87 6.03 -6.18
C ASP A 82 -9.75 5.49 -5.04
N ARG A 83 -9.55 4.23 -4.65
CA ARG A 83 -10.23 3.68 -3.47
C ARG A 83 -9.92 4.45 -2.19
N LEU A 84 -8.67 4.84 -1.97
CA LEU A 84 -8.27 5.70 -0.85
C LEU A 84 -9.08 7.00 -0.85
N SER A 85 -9.22 7.64 -2.01
CA SER A 85 -10.00 8.87 -2.15
C SER A 85 -11.49 8.66 -1.89
N CYS A 86 -12.06 7.52 -2.27
CA CYS A 86 -13.46 7.19 -2.00
C CYS A 86 -13.77 6.93 -0.52
N ILE A 87 -12.85 6.31 0.23
CA ILE A 87 -13.08 6.01 1.65
C ILE A 87 -12.68 7.16 2.59
N SER A 88 -11.96 8.16 2.08
CA SER A 88 -11.62 9.37 2.81
C SER A 88 -12.84 10.30 2.80
N THR A 89 -13.51 10.44 3.93
CA THR A 89 -14.78 11.19 4.01
C THR A 89 -14.69 12.49 4.79
N THR A 90 -13.54 12.77 5.42
CA THR A 90 -13.34 13.94 6.27
C THR A 90 -12.51 15.02 5.56
N PRO A 91 -12.71 16.32 5.86
CA PRO A 91 -11.89 17.39 5.29
C PRO A 91 -10.39 17.22 5.54
N GLU A 92 -10.04 16.69 6.71
CA GLU A 92 -8.70 16.25 7.09
C GLU A 92 -8.72 14.77 7.50
N GLN A 93 -7.99 13.93 6.77
CA GLN A 93 -7.98 12.48 6.94
C GLN A 93 -6.58 11.99 7.34
N THR A 94 -6.48 11.21 8.42
CA THR A 94 -5.20 10.63 8.82
C THR A 94 -4.92 9.36 8.03
N ILE A 95 -3.75 9.30 7.39
CA ILE A 95 -3.26 8.14 6.64
C ILE A 95 -2.04 7.58 7.35
N VAL A 96 -2.11 6.31 7.76
CA VAL A 96 -1.01 5.60 8.41
C VAL A 96 -0.29 4.72 7.39
N ILE A 97 1.03 4.89 7.29
CA ILE A 97 1.89 4.17 6.35
C ILE A 97 3.01 3.47 7.13
N PRO A 98 3.37 2.22 6.84
CA PRO A 98 4.57 1.59 7.37
C PRO A 98 5.81 2.47 7.18
N ALA A 99 6.61 2.64 8.23
CA ALA A 99 7.79 3.53 8.22
C ALA A 99 8.84 3.11 7.18
N ASN A 100 8.93 1.81 6.90
CA ASN A 100 9.80 1.25 5.85
C ASN A 100 9.29 1.51 4.42
N GLY A 101 8.18 2.24 4.25
CA GLY A 101 7.54 2.49 2.97
C GLY A 101 6.72 1.31 2.46
N LEU A 102 6.21 1.47 1.23
CA LEU A 102 5.45 0.44 0.53
C LEU A 102 6.29 -0.10 -0.65
N GLY A 103 6.11 -1.36 -1.00
CA GLY A 103 6.89 -1.97 -2.09
C GLY A 103 8.33 -2.35 -1.72
N THR A 104 8.74 -2.07 -0.50
CA THR A 104 10.04 -2.46 0.08
C THR A 104 9.98 -3.87 0.69
N GLY A 105 11.13 -4.40 1.10
CA GLY A 105 11.23 -5.72 1.76
C GLY A 105 10.73 -6.88 0.88
N ARG A 106 9.54 -7.41 1.19
CA ARG A 106 8.99 -8.63 0.55
C ARG A 106 8.56 -8.46 -0.91
N ALA A 107 8.29 -7.22 -1.31
CA ALA A 107 7.88 -6.86 -2.67
C ALA A 107 9.07 -6.56 -3.60
N GLN A 108 10.20 -6.08 -3.06
CA GLN A 108 11.45 -5.88 -3.79
C GLN A 108 11.33 -4.98 -5.04
N LEU A 109 10.42 -3.99 -5.05
CA LEU A 109 10.19 -3.17 -6.24
C LEU A 109 11.45 -2.42 -6.68
N GLN A 110 12.24 -1.87 -5.75
CA GLN A 110 13.50 -1.21 -6.05
C GLN A 110 14.44 -2.03 -6.95
N ASN A 111 14.47 -3.35 -6.77
CA ASN A 111 15.39 -4.23 -7.50
C ASN A 111 14.76 -4.84 -8.75
N ARG A 112 13.43 -5.03 -8.78
CA ARG A 112 12.75 -5.82 -9.83
C ARG A 112 11.90 -4.97 -10.77
N ALA A 113 11.42 -3.84 -10.29
CA ALA A 113 10.55 -2.91 -10.98
C ALA A 113 10.83 -1.45 -10.51
N PRO A 114 12.06 -0.93 -10.68
CA PRO A 114 12.43 0.41 -10.22
C PRO A 114 11.56 1.54 -10.77
N LEU A 115 11.05 1.46 -12.01
CA LEU A 115 10.12 2.46 -12.55
C LEU A 115 8.79 2.42 -11.79
N THR A 116 8.26 1.22 -11.55
CA THR A 116 7.06 1.01 -10.71
C THR A 116 7.27 1.53 -9.29
N PHE A 117 8.46 1.32 -8.70
CA PHE A 117 8.81 1.85 -7.39
C PHE A 117 8.83 3.38 -7.37
N ALA A 118 9.48 4.00 -8.35
CA ALA A 118 9.53 5.45 -8.46
C ALA A 118 8.14 6.08 -8.63
N TYR A 119 7.27 5.40 -9.40
CA TYR A 119 5.88 5.80 -9.55
C TYR A 119 5.11 5.72 -8.23
N LEU A 120 5.24 4.62 -7.49
CA LEU A 120 4.61 4.46 -6.18
C LEU A 120 5.06 5.55 -5.20
N GLU A 121 6.36 5.82 -5.12
CA GLU A 121 6.90 6.88 -4.25
C GLU A 121 6.38 8.27 -4.64
N LYS A 122 6.24 8.55 -5.95
CA LYS A 122 5.60 9.77 -6.44
C LYS A 122 4.15 9.88 -5.93
N ARG A 123 3.33 8.84 -6.09
CA ARG A 123 1.93 8.83 -5.62
C ARG A 123 1.85 9.01 -4.10
N LEU A 124 2.79 8.44 -3.34
CA LEU A 124 2.85 8.63 -1.88
C LEU A 124 3.25 10.05 -1.48
N ALA A 125 4.17 10.69 -2.21
CA ALA A 125 4.58 12.07 -1.98
C ALA A 125 3.43 13.06 -2.24
N GLU A 126 2.62 12.80 -3.27
CA GLU A 126 1.43 13.60 -3.60
C GLU A 126 0.37 13.62 -2.49
N LEU A 127 0.37 12.63 -1.57
CA LEU A 127 -0.52 12.67 -0.40
C LEU A 127 -0.16 13.77 0.61
N SER A 128 1.07 14.29 0.57
CA SER A 128 1.53 15.32 1.52
C SER A 128 1.44 16.75 0.96
N LEU A 129 0.91 16.92 -0.27
CA LEU A 129 0.66 18.21 -0.91
C LEU A 129 -0.70 18.76 -0.48
#